data_AF-A0A815VHU3-F1
#
_entry.id   AF-A0A815VHU3-F1
#
_cell.length_a   1.000
_cell.length_b   1.000
_cell.length_c   1.000
_cell.angle_alpha   90.00
_cell.angle_beta   90.00
_cell.angle_gamma   90.00
#
_symmetry.space_group_name_H-M   'P 1'
#
loop_
_entity.id
_entity.type
_entity.pdbx_description
1 polymer ?
#
loop_
_entity_poly.entity_id
_entity_poly.type
_entity_poly.pdbx_seq_one_letter_code
_entity_poly.pdbx_strand_id
1 'polypeptide(L)'
;MDSWTEGHTGIHFRGVFLHHIDQNNELYVFVLGCYPYDEGDQKAPTIRTFVEKCLEEYGLQLNSEKYVMSDNENKMKSAFNFQCKRIGCSSRYLNKQLEHAFTSETVDKQLVNCVEVQTLFTHVKALVTHTYSDTRFNGAFYMLNVFLMVFDELFPVINSTHLEEFASINKDLLQEICEFLIPFDTVFQELSETNRPTLHRVIPLRKYLLNCCEIQPDDHNGIRKLKIFLKRRIECSWILTDEHYLATIVHPKLKDFQTGSPSDREKAIRLSKAAIQNRAISQLISSSSLSQSFDQSSANNSMSRKNNKPSEKRTY
;
A
#
# COMPACT_ATOMS: atom_id res chain seq x y z
N MET A 1 4.78 -0.04 6.24
CA MET A 1 4.72 -1.04 7.34
C MET A 1 3.87 -2.20 6.86
N ASP A 2 4.29 -3.42 7.14
CA ASP A 2 3.52 -4.64 6.80
C ASP A 2 3.34 -5.50 8.06
N SER A 3 2.29 -6.30 8.12
CA SER A 3 2.03 -7.27 9.19
C SER A 3 1.37 -8.51 8.61
N TRP A 4 1.92 -9.69 8.91
CA TRP A 4 1.41 -10.95 8.38
C TRP A 4 1.59 -12.09 9.41
N THR A 5 0.85 -13.17 9.20
CA THR A 5 1.01 -14.42 9.94
C THR A 5 1.66 -15.44 9.02
N GLU A 6 2.73 -16.08 9.47
CA GLU A 6 3.33 -17.21 8.76
C GLU A 6 2.45 -18.45 9.02
N GLY A 7 1.93 -19.04 7.95
CA GLY A 7 0.86 -20.04 8.04
C GLY A 7 1.28 -21.39 8.62
N HIS A 8 2.56 -21.76 8.52
CA HIS A 8 3.05 -23.06 9.00
C HIS A 8 3.30 -23.07 10.52
N THR A 9 3.88 -21.99 11.04
CA THR A 9 4.28 -21.82 12.44
C THR A 9 3.24 -21.07 13.25
N GLY A 10 2.34 -20.34 12.60
CA GLY A 10 1.39 -19.42 13.24
C GLY A 10 2.04 -18.17 13.81
N ILE A 11 3.35 -17.95 13.58
CA ILE A 11 4.06 -16.79 14.12
C ILE A 11 3.64 -15.53 13.35
N HIS A 12 3.31 -14.47 14.09
CA HIS A 12 3.01 -13.18 13.50
C HIS A 12 4.26 -12.34 13.36
N PHE A 13 4.45 -11.72 12.20
CA PHE A 13 5.59 -10.86 11.88
C PHE A 13 5.13 -9.46 11.53
N ARG A 14 5.96 -8.49 11.92
CA ARG A 14 5.74 -7.08 11.63
C ARG A 14 6.99 -6.47 11.05
N GLY A 15 6.85 -5.83 9.90
CA GLY A 15 7.95 -5.21 9.15
C GLY A 15 7.83 -3.69 9.06
N VAL A 16 8.95 -2.99 9.26
CA VAL A 16 9.09 -1.55 8.99
C VAL A 16 10.06 -1.37 7.82
N PHE A 17 9.60 -0.64 6.82
CA PHE A 17 10.36 -0.33 5.61
C PHE A 17 10.42 1.19 5.45
N LEU A 18 11.59 1.72 5.14
CA LEU A 18 11.82 3.12 4.81
C LEU A 18 11.98 3.27 3.31
N HIS A 19 11.14 4.10 2.71
CA HIS A 19 11.24 4.49 1.30
C HIS A 19 11.78 5.91 1.23
N HIS A 20 12.81 6.13 0.41
CA HIS A 20 13.44 7.43 0.22
C HIS A 20 13.84 7.64 -1.24
N ILE A 21 13.72 8.87 -1.72
CA ILE A 21 14.23 9.28 -3.04
C ILE A 21 15.40 10.21 -2.79
N ASP A 22 16.57 9.87 -3.34
CA ASP A 22 17.78 10.68 -3.17
C ASP A 22 17.81 11.89 -4.12
N GLN A 23 18.92 12.64 -4.07
CA GLN A 23 19.16 13.80 -4.94
C GLN A 23 19.32 13.46 -6.44
N ASN A 24 19.58 12.20 -6.78
CA ASN A 24 19.66 11.71 -8.15
C ASN A 24 18.30 11.20 -8.66
N ASN A 25 17.25 11.28 -7.84
CA ASN A 25 15.92 10.72 -8.08
C ASN A 25 15.87 9.20 -8.09
N GLU A 26 16.84 8.54 -7.44
CA GLU A 26 16.84 7.09 -7.25
C GLU A 26 15.99 6.73 -6.04
N LEU A 27 15.12 5.72 -6.19
CA LEU A 27 14.27 5.22 -5.12
C LEU A 27 14.99 4.10 -4.35
N TYR A 28 15.13 4.30 -3.04
CA TYR A 28 15.69 3.32 -2.12
C TYR A 28 14.61 2.78 -1.19
N VAL A 29 14.74 1.49 -0.88
CA VAL A 29 13.90 0.80 0.10
C VAL A 29 14.81 0.10 1.10
N PHE A 30 14.72 0.51 2.36
CA PHE A 30 15.47 -0.08 3.46
C PHE A 30 14.54 -0.86 4.36
N VAL A 31 14.89 -2.11 4.69
CA VAL A 31 14.24 -2.86 5.75
C VAL A 31 14.83 -2.36 7.07
N LEU A 32 14.06 -1.63 7.87
CA LEU A 32 14.53 -1.14 9.17
C LEU A 32 14.44 -2.21 10.24
N GLY A 33 13.40 -3.06 10.17
CA GLY A 33 13.20 -4.15 11.12
C GLY A 33 12.09 -5.09 10.68
N CYS A 34 12.23 -6.37 11.02
CA CYS A 34 11.23 -7.41 10.84
C CYS A 34 11.27 -8.34 12.04
N TYR A 35 10.26 -8.28 12.89
CA TYR A 35 10.28 -8.96 14.18
C TYR A 35 8.98 -9.75 14.41
N PRO A 36 9.07 -10.90 15.09
CA PRO A 36 7.89 -11.60 15.56
C PRO A 36 7.16 -10.78 16.63
N TYR A 37 5.84 -10.95 16.76
CA TYR A 37 5.03 -10.32 17.80
C TYR A 37 3.88 -11.22 18.25
N ASP A 38 3.41 -11.02 19.48
CA ASP A 38 2.27 -11.77 20.02
C ASP A 38 0.93 -11.20 19.55
N GLU A 39 -0.09 -12.04 19.37
CA GLU A 39 -1.40 -11.58 18.89
C GLU A 39 -2.03 -10.50 19.80
N GLY A 40 -1.74 -10.53 21.10
CA GLY A 40 -2.16 -9.52 22.08
C GLY A 40 -1.56 -8.12 21.84
N ASP A 41 -0.47 -8.01 21.08
CA ASP A 41 0.30 -6.78 20.81
C ASP A 41 -0.17 -6.04 19.55
N GLN A 42 -1.43 -6.24 19.18
CA GLN A 42 -2.09 -5.56 18.06
C GLN A 42 -2.79 -4.26 18.48
N LYS A 43 -2.60 -3.79 19.72
CA LYS A 43 -3.16 -2.51 20.16
C LYS A 43 -2.43 -1.34 19.50
N ALA A 44 -3.17 -0.26 19.23
CA ALA A 44 -2.63 0.92 18.56
C ALA A 44 -1.37 1.51 19.22
N PRO A 45 -1.29 1.67 20.56
CA PRO A 45 -0.06 2.15 21.22
C PRO A 45 1.14 1.21 21.00
N THR A 46 0.93 -0.10 21.09
CA THR A 46 1.98 -1.10 20.88
C THR A 46 2.50 -1.08 19.44
N ILE A 47 1.61 -0.95 18.46
CA ILE A 47 1.96 -0.77 17.04
C ILE A 47 2.82 0.48 16.87
N ARG A 48 2.43 1.60 17.49
CA ARG A 48 3.16 2.86 17.40
C ARG A 48 4.56 2.75 18.00
N THR A 49 4.66 2.25 19.22
CA THR A 49 5.95 2.05 19.91
C THR A 49 6.88 1.12 19.13
N PHE A 50 6.35 0.07 18.50
CA PHE A 50 7.14 -0.81 17.65
C PHE A 50 7.81 -0.05 16.49
N VAL A 51 7.04 0.78 15.77
CA VAL A 51 7.57 1.57 14.65
C VAL A 51 8.58 2.62 15.15
N GLU A 52 8.30 3.28 16.27
CA GLU A 52 9.21 4.27 16.86
C GLU A 52 10.54 3.65 17.26
N LYS A 53 10.54 2.47 17.91
CA LYS A 53 11.78 1.75 18.25
C LYS A 53 12.60 1.39 17.01
N CYS A 54 11.96 0.86 15.97
CA CYS A 54 12.64 0.55 14.71
C CYS A 54 13.26 1.78 14.05
N LEU A 55 12.66 2.96 14.23
CA LEU A 55 13.21 4.22 13.69
C LEU A 55 14.35 4.75 14.57
N GLU A 56 14.21 4.66 15.90
CA GLU A 56 15.17 5.13 16.88
C GLU A 56 16.53 4.44 16.74
N GLU A 57 16.55 3.14 16.40
CA GLU A 57 17.78 2.37 16.09
C GLU A 57 18.64 3.02 14.99
N TYR A 58 18.04 3.84 14.12
CA TYR A 58 18.71 4.55 13.03
C TYR A 58 18.76 6.06 13.24
N GLY A 59 18.46 6.55 14.45
CA GLY A 59 18.40 7.99 14.76
C GLY A 59 17.25 8.72 14.06
N LEU A 60 16.18 8.00 13.71
CA LEU A 60 15.00 8.54 13.05
C LEU A 60 13.81 8.65 14.01
N GLN A 61 12.91 9.58 13.75
CA GLN A 61 11.65 9.75 14.48
C GLN A 61 10.48 10.08 13.55
N LEU A 62 9.25 9.68 13.89
CA LEU A 62 8.07 10.14 13.16
C LEU A 62 7.79 11.62 13.43
N ASN A 63 7.36 12.35 12.41
CA ASN A 63 6.96 13.75 12.52
C ASN A 63 5.95 14.10 11.40
N SER A 64 5.43 15.33 11.43
CA SER A 64 4.35 15.80 10.54
C SER A 64 4.74 15.84 9.06
N GLU A 65 6.03 15.72 8.75
CA GLU A 65 6.57 15.69 7.39
C GLU A 65 6.66 14.27 6.84
N LYS A 66 6.68 13.26 7.72
CA LYS A 66 6.81 11.84 7.34
C LYS A 66 5.47 11.20 7.06
N TYR A 67 5.50 10.29 6.09
CA TYR A 67 4.37 9.48 5.67
C TYR A 67 4.51 8.05 6.18
N VAL A 68 3.45 7.52 6.77
CA VAL A 68 3.31 6.12 7.12
C VAL A 68 2.28 5.47 6.21
N MET A 69 2.71 4.48 5.44
CA MET A 69 1.80 3.59 4.71
C MET A 69 1.51 2.35 5.55
N SER A 70 0.22 2.11 5.79
CA SER A 70 -0.28 0.99 6.60
C SER A 70 -1.63 0.51 6.09
N ASP A 71 -2.06 -0.66 6.58
CA ASP A 71 -3.41 -1.18 6.42
C ASP A 71 -4.47 -0.18 6.89
N ASN A 72 -5.70 -0.35 6.40
CA ASN A 72 -6.85 0.50 6.71
C ASN A 72 -7.66 0.04 7.94
N GLU A 73 -7.09 -0.85 8.75
CA GLU A 73 -7.71 -1.33 9.99
C GLU A 73 -7.76 -0.22 11.05
N ASN A 74 -8.79 -0.25 11.91
CA ASN A 74 -9.01 0.80 12.91
C ASN A 74 -7.82 0.97 13.86
N LYS A 75 -7.18 -0.13 14.28
CA LYS A 75 -5.97 -0.08 15.11
C LYS A 75 -4.80 0.65 14.42
N MET A 76 -4.61 0.45 13.11
CA MET A 76 -3.56 1.11 12.34
C MET A 76 -3.87 2.60 12.16
N LYS A 77 -5.14 2.93 11.87
CA LYS A 77 -5.59 4.32 11.83
C LYS A 77 -5.35 5.03 13.17
N SER A 78 -5.71 4.40 14.27
CA SER A 78 -5.50 4.94 15.62
C SER A 78 -4.03 5.04 16.02
N ALA A 79 -3.14 4.18 15.51
CA ALA A 79 -1.72 4.24 15.82
C ALA A 79 -1.01 5.43 15.15
N PHE A 80 -1.51 5.87 14.00
CA PHE A 80 -0.88 6.89 13.15
C PHE A 80 -1.80 8.08 12.86
N ASN A 81 -2.78 8.35 13.73
CA ASN A 81 -3.68 9.50 13.61
C ASN A 81 -3.06 10.81 14.11
N PHE A 82 -1.93 10.76 14.83
CA PHE A 82 -1.23 11.92 15.35
C PHE A 82 0.25 11.92 14.95
N GLN A 83 0.81 13.14 14.86
CA GLN A 83 2.23 13.43 14.64
C GLN A 83 2.84 12.97 13.31
N CYS A 84 2.12 12.27 12.44
CA CYS A 84 2.59 11.92 11.11
C CYS A 84 1.42 11.89 10.12
N LYS A 85 1.73 11.84 8.83
CA LYS A 85 0.71 11.65 7.79
C LYS A 85 0.54 10.16 7.52
N ARG A 86 -0.69 9.71 7.30
CA ARG A 86 -0.99 8.30 7.03
C ARG A 86 -1.64 8.12 5.66
N ILE A 87 -1.13 7.16 4.89
CA ILE A 87 -1.73 6.71 3.63
C ILE A 87 -2.20 5.26 3.79
N GLY A 88 -3.43 4.98 3.38
CA GLY A 88 -3.98 3.63 3.39
C GLY A 88 -3.39 2.75 2.30
N CYS A 89 -2.99 1.53 2.63
CA CYS A 89 -2.55 0.54 1.65
C CYS A 89 -3.70 0.14 0.72
N SER A 90 -3.55 0.47 -0.57
CA SER A 90 -4.53 0.17 -1.61
C SER A 90 -4.63 -1.34 -1.90
N SER A 91 -3.51 -2.04 -1.94
CA SER A 91 -3.48 -3.51 -2.12
C SER A 91 -4.21 -4.22 -0.99
N ARG A 92 -3.92 -3.87 0.28
CA ARG A 92 -4.65 -4.48 1.41
C ARG A 92 -6.15 -4.18 1.37
N TYR A 93 -6.52 -2.97 0.99
CA TYR A 93 -7.92 -2.60 0.84
C TYR A 93 -8.65 -3.47 -0.19
N LEU A 94 -8.10 -3.58 -1.41
CA LEU A 94 -8.67 -4.37 -2.50
C LEU A 94 -8.77 -5.85 -2.12
N ASN A 95 -7.70 -6.38 -1.53
CA ASN A 95 -7.63 -7.75 -1.05
C ASN A 95 -8.79 -8.07 -0.11
N LYS A 96 -9.07 -7.16 0.83
CA LYS A 96 -10.17 -7.30 1.79
C LYS A 96 -11.54 -7.23 1.12
N GLN A 97 -11.71 -6.42 0.06
CA GLN A 97 -13.00 -6.37 -0.65
C GLN A 97 -13.27 -7.65 -1.42
N LEU A 98 -12.24 -8.24 -2.04
CA LEU A 98 -12.36 -9.55 -2.67
C LEU A 98 -12.66 -10.63 -1.62
N GLU A 99 -11.91 -10.67 -0.51
CA GLU A 99 -12.21 -11.59 0.59
C GLU A 99 -13.68 -11.50 1.02
N HIS A 100 -14.18 -10.29 1.26
CA HIS A 100 -15.58 -10.09 1.58
C HIS A 100 -16.55 -10.62 0.53
N ALA A 101 -16.27 -10.41 -0.75
CA ALA A 101 -17.12 -10.89 -1.83
C ALA A 101 -17.25 -12.42 -1.83
N PHE A 102 -16.18 -13.13 -1.48
CA PHE A 102 -16.10 -14.59 -1.56
C PHE A 102 -16.41 -15.32 -0.24
N THR A 103 -16.34 -14.65 0.92
CA THR A 103 -16.47 -15.32 2.22
C THR A 103 -17.49 -14.71 3.17
N SER A 104 -17.91 -13.46 2.94
CA SER A 104 -18.74 -12.73 3.91
C SER A 104 -20.20 -12.66 3.46
N GLU A 105 -21.13 -12.99 4.36
CA GLU A 105 -22.56 -12.76 4.11
C GLU A 105 -22.89 -11.25 4.17
N THR A 106 -22.28 -10.54 5.12
CA THR A 106 -22.51 -9.10 5.34
C THR A 106 -21.21 -8.32 5.57
N VAL A 107 -21.20 -7.07 5.12
CA VAL A 107 -20.12 -6.10 5.35
C VAL A 107 -20.74 -4.75 5.67
N ASP A 108 -20.30 -4.10 6.75
CA ASP A 108 -20.83 -2.80 7.18
C ASP A 108 -22.37 -2.79 7.29
N LYS A 109 -22.96 -3.90 7.78
CA LYS A 109 -24.40 -4.15 7.89
C LYS A 109 -25.15 -4.23 6.55
N GLN A 110 -24.44 -4.44 5.45
CA GLN A 110 -25.01 -4.61 4.11
C GLN A 110 -24.74 -6.02 3.60
N LEU A 111 -25.74 -6.61 2.94
CA LEU A 111 -25.61 -7.92 2.31
C LEU A 111 -24.65 -7.86 1.11
N VAL A 112 -23.72 -8.82 1.04
CA VAL A 112 -22.77 -8.95 -0.09
C VAL A 112 -23.45 -9.54 -1.33
N ASN A 113 -24.47 -10.39 -1.15
CA ASN A 113 -25.32 -10.97 -2.19
C ASN A 113 -24.56 -11.66 -3.34
N CYS A 114 -23.45 -12.33 -3.03
CA CYS A 114 -22.62 -13.07 -3.99
C CYS A 114 -22.73 -14.60 -3.80
N VAL A 115 -23.91 -15.10 -3.44
CA VAL A 115 -24.12 -16.48 -2.94
C VAL A 115 -23.56 -17.55 -3.89
N GLU A 116 -23.82 -17.45 -5.20
CA GLU A 116 -23.31 -18.43 -6.19
C GLU A 116 -21.77 -18.49 -6.21
N VAL A 117 -21.11 -17.32 -6.18
CA VAL A 117 -19.65 -17.21 -6.15
C VAL A 117 -19.10 -17.74 -4.82
N GLN A 118 -19.77 -17.45 -3.71
CA GLN A 118 -19.39 -17.89 -2.36
C GLN A 118 -19.53 -19.41 -2.20
N THR A 119 -20.61 -20.00 -2.71
CA THR A 119 -20.82 -21.45 -2.73
C THR A 119 -19.76 -22.14 -3.58
N LEU A 120 -19.52 -21.66 -4.80
CA LEU A 120 -18.48 -22.20 -5.67
C LEU A 120 -17.11 -22.14 -5.01
N PHE A 121 -16.75 -21.00 -4.43
CA PHE A 121 -15.49 -20.82 -3.70
C PHE A 121 -15.36 -21.78 -2.51
N THR A 122 -16.45 -22.00 -1.77
CA THR A 122 -16.48 -22.93 -0.64
C THR A 122 -16.23 -24.36 -1.10
N HIS A 123 -16.86 -24.79 -2.19
CA HIS A 123 -16.65 -26.14 -2.75
C HIS A 123 -15.23 -26.32 -3.27
N VAL A 124 -14.68 -25.35 -4.00
CA VAL A 124 -13.27 -25.42 -4.44
C VAL A 124 -12.33 -25.46 -3.24
N LYS A 125 -12.55 -24.62 -2.22
CA LYS A 125 -11.71 -24.60 -1.01
C LYS A 125 -11.75 -25.93 -0.25
N ALA A 126 -12.88 -26.62 -0.20
CA ALA A 126 -13.01 -27.93 0.43
C ALA A 126 -12.18 -29.02 -0.29
N LEU A 127 -11.97 -28.87 -1.60
CA LEU A 127 -11.24 -29.81 -2.44
C LEU A 127 -9.72 -29.58 -2.43
N VAL A 128 -9.28 -28.35 -2.14
CA VAL A 128 -7.85 -27.99 -2.17
C VAL A 128 -7.22 -28.19 -0.79
N THR A 129 -6.34 -29.20 -0.69
CA THR A 129 -5.56 -29.49 0.52
C THR A 129 -4.34 -28.55 0.60
N HIS A 130 -4.37 -27.60 1.54
CA HIS A 130 -3.20 -26.90 2.12
C HIS A 130 -2.48 -25.75 1.39
N THR A 131 -2.97 -25.16 0.30
CA THR A 131 -2.22 -24.09 -0.40
C THR A 131 -2.79 -22.67 -0.29
N TYR A 132 -3.83 -22.46 0.50
CA TYR A 132 -4.42 -21.13 0.69
C TYR A 132 -3.81 -20.41 1.91
N SER A 133 -3.00 -19.39 1.67
CA SER A 133 -2.63 -18.44 2.73
C SER A 133 -3.80 -17.45 2.91
N ASP A 134 -4.51 -17.53 4.04
CA ASP A 134 -5.63 -16.63 4.37
C ASP A 134 -5.21 -15.14 4.40
N THR A 135 -3.91 -14.82 4.47
CA THR A 135 -3.44 -13.44 4.62
C THR A 135 -3.48 -12.60 3.34
N ARG A 136 -3.54 -13.23 2.16
CA ARG A 136 -3.55 -12.56 0.84
C ARG A 136 -4.51 -13.28 -0.11
N PHE A 137 -5.66 -12.66 -0.36
CA PHE A 137 -6.69 -13.12 -1.29
C PHE A 137 -6.21 -13.23 -2.74
N ASN A 138 -5.05 -12.67 -3.11
CA ASN A 138 -4.40 -13.04 -4.38
C ASN A 138 -4.19 -14.56 -4.48
N GLY A 139 -3.94 -15.24 -3.34
CA GLY A 139 -3.89 -16.69 -3.28
C GLY A 139 -5.20 -17.37 -3.69
N ALA A 140 -6.35 -16.71 -3.52
CA ALA A 140 -7.65 -17.26 -3.95
C ALA A 140 -7.74 -17.28 -5.48
N PHE A 141 -7.29 -16.22 -6.14
CA PHE A 141 -7.21 -16.20 -7.60
C PHE A 141 -6.32 -17.33 -8.12
N TYR A 142 -5.09 -17.46 -7.60
CA TYR A 142 -4.19 -18.54 -8.03
C TYR A 142 -4.76 -19.93 -7.73
N MET A 143 -5.38 -20.13 -6.56
CA MET A 143 -6.05 -21.38 -6.21
C MET A 143 -7.16 -21.72 -7.21
N LEU A 144 -8.09 -20.80 -7.48
CA LEU A 144 -9.19 -21.00 -8.41
C LEU A 144 -8.67 -21.26 -9.83
N ASN A 145 -7.65 -20.51 -10.28
CA ASN A 145 -7.09 -20.64 -11.61
C ASN A 145 -6.37 -21.98 -11.79
N VAL A 146 -5.56 -22.42 -10.81
CA VAL A 146 -4.94 -23.75 -10.84
C VAL A 146 -5.99 -24.85 -10.81
N PHE A 147 -7.01 -24.72 -9.96
CA PHE A 147 -8.11 -25.68 -9.90
C PHE A 147 -8.86 -25.78 -11.23
N LEU A 148 -9.11 -24.65 -11.91
CA LEU A 148 -9.69 -24.61 -13.25
C LEU A 148 -8.82 -25.34 -14.29
N MET A 149 -7.50 -25.15 -14.25
CA MET A 149 -6.57 -25.78 -15.19
C MET A 149 -6.59 -27.31 -15.12
N VAL A 150 -6.78 -27.88 -13.92
CA VAL A 150 -6.81 -29.33 -13.72
C VAL A 150 -8.24 -29.89 -13.60
N PHE A 151 -9.28 -29.06 -13.77
CA PHE A 151 -10.65 -29.41 -13.45
C PHE A 151 -11.11 -30.74 -14.06
N ASP A 152 -10.84 -30.95 -15.35
CA ASP A 152 -11.26 -32.16 -16.07
C ASP A 152 -10.46 -33.41 -15.64
N GLU A 153 -9.25 -33.21 -15.11
CA GLU A 153 -8.36 -34.26 -14.63
C GLU A 153 -8.68 -34.67 -13.19
N LEU A 154 -9.45 -33.85 -12.46
CA LEU A 154 -9.79 -34.11 -11.06
C LEU A 154 -10.84 -35.20 -10.87
N PHE A 155 -11.76 -35.39 -11.82
CA PHE A 155 -12.84 -36.37 -11.69
C PHE A 155 -12.37 -37.79 -11.31
N PRO A 156 -11.34 -38.40 -11.94
CA PRO A 156 -10.87 -39.74 -11.58
C PRO A 156 -10.09 -39.80 -10.25
N VAL A 157 -9.60 -38.67 -9.72
CA VAL A 157 -8.75 -38.65 -8.50
C VAL A 157 -9.49 -38.15 -7.26
N ILE A 158 -10.68 -37.58 -7.43
CA ILE A 158 -11.52 -37.13 -6.33
C ILE A 158 -12.05 -38.33 -5.56
N ASN A 159 -11.86 -38.29 -4.23
CA ASN A 159 -12.40 -39.29 -3.32
C ASN A 159 -13.94 -39.26 -3.32
N SER A 160 -14.58 -40.40 -3.09
CA SER A 160 -16.04 -40.52 -3.01
C SER A 160 -16.69 -39.55 -2.01
N THR A 161 -15.96 -39.17 -0.95
CA THR A 161 -16.40 -38.20 0.05
C THR A 161 -16.58 -36.79 -0.50
N HIS A 162 -15.95 -36.46 -1.63
CA HIS A 162 -15.90 -35.11 -2.20
C HIS A 162 -16.56 -34.99 -3.59
N LEU A 163 -17.20 -36.08 -4.04
CA LEU A 163 -17.82 -36.12 -5.37
C LEU A 163 -19.01 -35.18 -5.49
N GLU A 164 -19.79 -35.00 -4.42
CA GLU A 164 -20.95 -34.10 -4.42
C GLU A 164 -20.53 -32.64 -4.52
N GLU A 165 -19.53 -32.21 -3.73
CA GLU A 165 -18.99 -30.85 -3.84
C GLU A 165 -18.41 -30.60 -5.22
N PHE A 166 -17.64 -31.54 -5.77
CA PHE A 166 -17.09 -31.39 -7.12
C PHE A 166 -18.15 -31.31 -8.21
N ALA A 167 -19.15 -32.21 -8.18
CA ALA A 167 -20.22 -32.26 -9.17
C ALA A 167 -21.09 -31.01 -9.17
N SER A 168 -21.14 -30.28 -8.04
CA SER A 168 -21.90 -29.04 -7.91
C SER A 168 -21.12 -27.79 -8.35
N ILE A 169 -19.84 -27.90 -8.71
CA ILE A 169 -19.06 -26.78 -9.22
C ILE A 169 -19.46 -26.50 -10.67
N ASN A 170 -20.02 -25.31 -10.89
CA ASN A 170 -20.25 -24.79 -12.23
C ASN A 170 -18.92 -24.34 -12.84
N LYS A 171 -18.38 -25.14 -13.78
CA LYS A 171 -17.11 -24.87 -14.46
C LYS A 171 -17.13 -23.57 -15.27
N ASP A 172 -18.23 -23.25 -15.94
CA ASP A 172 -18.36 -22.02 -16.74
C ASP A 172 -18.30 -20.79 -15.83
N LEU A 173 -19.00 -20.82 -14.69
CA LEU A 173 -18.92 -19.78 -13.68
C LEU A 173 -17.51 -19.68 -13.08
N LEU A 174 -16.84 -20.80 -12.79
CA LEU A 174 -15.45 -20.79 -12.32
C LEU A 174 -14.53 -20.11 -13.33
N GLN A 175 -14.69 -20.40 -14.62
CA GLN A 175 -13.93 -19.77 -15.69
C GLN A 175 -14.18 -18.26 -15.74
N GLU A 176 -15.44 -17.81 -15.75
CA GLU A 176 -15.76 -16.38 -15.74
C GLU A 176 -15.21 -15.66 -14.49
N ILE A 177 -15.21 -16.32 -13.32
CA ILE A 177 -14.60 -15.77 -12.10
C ILE A 177 -13.10 -15.58 -12.30
N CYS A 178 -12.40 -16.59 -12.82
CA CYS A 178 -10.95 -16.51 -13.04
C CYS A 178 -10.61 -15.38 -14.01
N GLU A 179 -11.34 -15.29 -15.14
CA GLU A 179 -11.17 -14.21 -16.12
C GLU A 179 -11.42 -12.82 -15.51
N PHE A 180 -12.47 -12.69 -14.69
CA PHE A 180 -12.80 -11.44 -14.01
C PHE A 180 -11.78 -11.02 -12.93
N LEU A 181 -11.05 -11.96 -12.33
CA LEU A 181 -10.04 -11.66 -11.31
C LEU A 181 -8.68 -11.23 -11.90
N ILE A 182 -8.40 -11.48 -13.19
CA ILE A 182 -7.13 -11.08 -13.85
C ILE A 182 -6.85 -9.56 -13.72
N PRO A 183 -7.82 -8.65 -13.96
CA PRO A 183 -7.61 -7.22 -13.73
C PRO A 183 -7.19 -6.88 -12.31
N PHE A 184 -7.71 -7.59 -11.30
CA PHE A 184 -7.35 -7.35 -9.90
C PHE A 184 -5.91 -7.79 -9.63
N ASP A 185 -5.50 -8.99 -10.09
CA ASP A 185 -4.10 -9.44 -9.96
C ASP A 185 -3.13 -8.46 -10.64
N THR A 186 -3.46 -7.98 -11.83
CA THR A 186 -2.68 -6.95 -12.53
C THR A 186 -2.53 -5.67 -11.68
N VAL A 187 -3.63 -5.18 -11.09
CA VAL A 187 -3.58 -4.01 -10.22
C VAL A 187 -2.77 -4.28 -8.95
N PHE A 188 -2.86 -5.47 -8.36
CA PHE A 188 -2.05 -5.82 -7.19
C PHE A 188 -0.56 -5.82 -7.50
N GLN A 189 -0.15 -6.38 -8.64
CA GLN A 189 1.25 -6.38 -9.07
C GLN A 189 1.75 -4.93 -9.22
N GLU A 190 1.01 -4.11 -9.98
CA GLU A 190 1.36 -2.71 -10.25
C GLU A 190 1.43 -1.81 -9.01
N LEU A 191 0.58 -2.07 -8.00
CA LEU A 191 0.57 -1.31 -6.75
C LEU A 191 1.61 -1.78 -5.73
N SER A 192 2.10 -3.02 -5.85
CA SER A 192 2.99 -3.64 -4.88
C SER A 192 4.48 -3.53 -5.26
N GLU A 193 4.78 -2.87 -6.37
CA GLU A 193 6.17 -2.62 -6.77
C GLU A 193 6.90 -1.69 -5.79
N THR A 194 8.14 -2.08 -5.48
CA THR A 194 8.99 -1.39 -4.52
C THR A 194 10.14 -0.63 -5.16
N ASN A 195 10.49 -0.96 -6.40
CA ASN A 195 11.62 -0.38 -7.15
C ASN A 195 11.21 0.81 -8.04
N ARG A 196 9.92 1.18 -8.08
CA ARG A 196 9.44 2.37 -8.78
C ARG A 196 8.31 3.05 -8.01
N PRO A 197 8.09 4.38 -8.18
CA PRO A 197 6.97 5.05 -7.55
C PRO A 197 5.63 4.46 -8.02
N THR A 198 4.72 4.13 -7.10
CA THR A 198 3.41 3.52 -7.44
C THR A 198 2.22 4.41 -7.11
N LEU A 199 2.36 5.40 -6.22
CA LEU A 199 1.24 6.20 -5.71
C LEU A 199 0.44 6.93 -6.81
N HIS A 200 1.11 7.37 -7.88
CA HIS A 200 0.49 8.03 -9.03
C HIS A 200 -0.39 7.10 -9.89
N ARG A 201 -0.27 5.78 -9.71
CA ARG A 201 -1.03 4.77 -10.45
C ARG A 201 -2.37 4.45 -9.79
N VAL A 202 -2.54 4.78 -8.51
CA VAL A 202 -3.75 4.41 -7.74
C VAL A 202 -5.03 4.94 -8.41
N ILE A 203 -5.05 6.19 -8.84
CA ILE A 203 -6.25 6.79 -9.46
C ILE A 203 -6.56 6.15 -10.83
N PRO A 204 -5.61 6.04 -11.77
CA PRO A 204 -5.84 5.31 -13.02
C PRO A 204 -6.28 3.86 -12.83
N LEU A 205 -5.62 3.12 -11.93
CA LEU A 205 -5.92 1.71 -11.68
C LEU A 205 -7.30 1.53 -11.03
N ARG A 206 -7.69 2.45 -10.14
CA ARG A 206 -9.06 2.49 -9.61
C ARG A 206 -10.09 2.67 -10.73
N LYS A 207 -9.86 3.61 -11.66
CA LYS A 207 -10.76 3.82 -12.81
C LYS A 207 -10.79 2.59 -13.73
N TYR A 208 -9.64 1.97 -13.96
CA TYR A 208 -9.54 0.71 -14.71
C TYR A 208 -10.41 -0.39 -14.10
N LEU A 209 -10.28 -0.64 -12.79
CA LEU A 209 -11.11 -1.64 -12.10
C LEU A 209 -12.61 -1.31 -12.12
N LEU A 210 -12.99 -0.03 -12.00
CA LEU A 210 -14.39 0.37 -12.13
C LEU A 210 -14.96 0.02 -13.50
N ASN A 211 -14.18 0.25 -14.57
CA ASN A 211 -14.58 -0.14 -15.93
C ASN A 211 -14.69 -1.67 -16.08
N CYS A 212 -13.79 -2.44 -15.46
CA CYS A 212 -13.86 -3.91 -15.46
C CYS A 212 -15.08 -4.44 -14.71
N CYS A 213 -15.63 -3.68 -13.76
CA CYS A 213 -16.86 -4.02 -13.07
C CYS A 213 -18.14 -3.60 -13.81
N GLU A 214 -18.07 -3.10 -15.05
CA GLU A 214 -19.26 -2.87 -15.86
C GLU A 214 -19.92 -4.19 -16.28
N ILE A 215 -21.24 -4.25 -16.10
CA ILE A 215 -22.03 -5.45 -16.38
C ILE A 215 -22.22 -5.60 -17.89
N GLN A 216 -21.94 -6.80 -18.39
CA GLN A 216 -22.19 -7.17 -19.78
C GLN A 216 -23.51 -7.95 -19.92
N PRO A 217 -24.18 -7.90 -21.09
CA PRO A 217 -25.46 -8.60 -21.31
C PRO A 217 -25.38 -10.12 -21.18
N ASP A 218 -24.20 -10.70 -21.34
CA ASP A 218 -23.89 -12.13 -21.31
C ASP A 218 -23.30 -12.63 -19.97
N ASP A 219 -22.94 -11.73 -19.05
CA ASP A 219 -22.40 -12.11 -17.73
C ASP A 219 -23.29 -13.14 -17.00
N HIS A 220 -22.68 -14.16 -16.39
CA HIS A 220 -23.39 -15.05 -15.46
C HIS A 220 -23.98 -14.26 -14.28
N ASN A 221 -25.10 -14.72 -13.70
CA ASN A 221 -25.76 -14.01 -12.59
C ASN A 221 -24.81 -13.78 -11.40
N GLY A 222 -24.10 -14.81 -10.95
CA GLY A 222 -23.02 -14.70 -9.96
C GLY A 222 -21.98 -13.61 -10.27
N ILE A 223 -21.53 -13.49 -11.52
CA ILE A 223 -20.58 -12.45 -11.96
C ILE A 223 -21.19 -11.06 -11.89
N ARG A 224 -22.45 -10.89 -12.32
CA ARG A 224 -23.15 -9.60 -12.19
C ARG A 224 -23.20 -9.14 -10.75
N LYS A 225 -23.55 -10.05 -9.82
CA LYS A 225 -23.60 -9.74 -8.38
C LYS A 225 -22.22 -9.37 -7.83
N LEU A 226 -21.19 -10.12 -8.21
CA LEU A 226 -19.80 -9.84 -7.84
C LEU A 226 -19.34 -8.46 -8.33
N LYS A 227 -19.58 -8.16 -9.61
CA LYS A 227 -19.28 -6.85 -10.23
C LYS A 227 -20.01 -5.71 -9.53
N ILE A 228 -21.32 -5.85 -9.27
CA ILE A 228 -22.12 -4.84 -8.54
C ILE A 228 -21.53 -4.57 -7.16
N PHE A 229 -21.24 -5.63 -6.40
CA PHE A 229 -20.69 -5.51 -5.06
C PHE A 229 -19.33 -4.80 -5.09
N LEU A 230 -18.39 -5.30 -5.89
CA LEU A 230 -17.03 -4.75 -5.95
C LEU A 230 -16.99 -3.33 -6.50
N LYS A 231 -17.78 -3.01 -7.54
CA LYS A 231 -17.91 -1.64 -8.06
C LYS A 231 -18.28 -0.66 -6.95
N ARG A 232 -19.37 -0.98 -6.23
CA ARG A 232 -19.84 -0.16 -5.10
C ARG A 232 -18.78 -0.01 -4.01
N ARG A 233 -18.09 -1.09 -3.65
CA ARG A 233 -17.02 -1.02 -2.64
C ARG A 233 -15.88 -0.14 -3.10
N ILE A 234 -15.39 -0.31 -4.33
CA ILE A 234 -14.32 0.52 -4.92
C ILE A 234 -14.72 2.00 -4.96
N GLU A 235 -15.98 2.31 -5.27
CA GLU A 235 -16.49 3.69 -5.29
C GLU A 235 -16.56 4.30 -3.89
N CYS A 236 -17.10 3.58 -2.91
CA CYS A 236 -17.42 4.16 -1.60
C CYS A 236 -16.32 3.98 -0.54
N SER A 237 -15.48 2.95 -0.66
CA SER A 237 -14.58 2.53 0.42
C SER A 237 -13.10 2.60 0.07
N TRP A 238 -12.74 2.69 -1.22
CA TRP A 238 -11.35 2.96 -1.61
C TRP A 238 -11.05 4.44 -1.45
N ILE A 239 -10.63 4.82 -0.23
CA ILE A 239 -10.42 6.22 0.13
C ILE A 239 -9.17 6.75 -0.57
N LEU A 240 -9.35 7.76 -1.42
CA LEU A 240 -8.28 8.55 -1.99
C LEU A 240 -8.00 9.77 -1.11
N THR A 241 -6.73 10.13 -0.99
CA THR A 241 -6.24 11.32 -0.26
C THR A 241 -5.60 12.30 -1.23
N ASP A 242 -5.35 13.53 -0.77
CA ASP A 242 -4.71 14.57 -1.57
C ASP A 242 -3.38 14.10 -2.18
N GLU A 243 -2.61 13.28 -1.47
CA GLU A 243 -1.35 12.72 -1.97
C GLU A 243 -1.52 11.85 -3.23
N HIS A 244 -2.63 11.12 -3.35
CA HIS A 244 -2.91 10.32 -4.54
C HIS A 244 -3.15 11.21 -5.76
N TYR A 245 -3.92 12.29 -5.59
CA TYR A 245 -4.19 13.26 -6.65
C TYR A 245 -2.92 14.03 -7.03
N LEU A 246 -2.15 14.47 -6.03
CA LEU A 246 -0.87 15.13 -6.22
C LEU A 246 0.08 14.25 -7.04
N ALA A 247 0.31 13.01 -6.60
CA ALA A 247 1.18 12.07 -7.29
C ALA A 247 0.74 11.83 -8.74
N THR A 248 -0.56 11.76 -9.00
CA THR A 248 -1.10 11.56 -10.34
C THR A 248 -0.87 12.77 -11.24
N ILE A 249 -1.12 13.99 -10.77
CA ILE A 249 -1.03 15.22 -11.58
C ILE A 249 0.41 15.61 -11.88
N VAL A 250 1.35 15.37 -10.95
CA VAL A 250 2.77 15.64 -11.20
C VAL A 250 3.40 14.65 -12.18
N HIS A 251 2.75 13.52 -12.45
CA HIS A 251 3.23 12.56 -13.44
C HIS A 251 2.95 13.07 -14.87
N PRO A 252 3.98 13.29 -15.71
CA PRO A 252 3.82 13.98 -17.00
C PRO A 252 2.79 13.35 -17.95
N LYS A 253 2.72 12.00 -17.98
CA LYS A 253 1.77 11.27 -18.83
C LYS A 253 0.34 11.27 -18.30
N LEU A 254 0.12 11.67 -17.06
CA LEU A 254 -1.18 11.64 -16.37
C LEU A 254 -1.70 13.04 -16.03
N LYS A 255 -0.97 14.11 -16.37
CA LYS A 255 -1.38 15.50 -16.12
C LYS A 255 -2.77 15.83 -16.67
N ASP A 256 -3.15 15.22 -17.79
CA ASP A 256 -4.42 15.42 -18.47
C ASP A 256 -5.46 14.34 -18.12
N PHE A 257 -5.06 13.35 -17.32
CA PHE A 257 -5.97 12.33 -16.83
C PHE A 257 -7.09 12.99 -16.02
N GLN A 258 -8.33 12.56 -16.25
CA GLN A 258 -9.47 13.03 -15.48
C GLN A 258 -9.41 12.43 -14.07
N THR A 259 -8.71 13.11 -13.17
CA THR A 259 -8.51 12.71 -11.77
C THR A 259 -9.70 13.16 -10.91
N GLY A 260 -10.71 12.29 -10.76
CA GLY A 260 -11.84 12.55 -9.88
C GLY A 260 -12.69 13.76 -10.30
N SER A 261 -13.27 14.46 -9.32
CA SER A 261 -14.09 15.64 -9.58
C SER A 261 -13.23 16.84 -10.01
N PRO A 262 -13.77 17.82 -10.76
CA PRO A 262 -13.05 19.05 -11.09
C PRO A 262 -12.47 19.76 -9.85
N SER A 263 -13.18 19.67 -8.72
CA SER A 263 -12.74 20.25 -7.43
C SER A 263 -11.50 19.57 -6.87
N ASP A 264 -11.41 18.24 -6.92
CA ASP A 264 -10.24 17.49 -6.44
C ASP A 264 -8.98 17.84 -7.25
N ARG A 265 -9.15 17.93 -8.58
CA ARG A 265 -8.07 18.32 -9.48
C ARG A 265 -7.56 19.73 -9.19
N GLU A 266 -8.45 20.70 -9.03
CA GLU A 266 -8.09 22.07 -8.71
C GLU A 266 -7.38 22.18 -7.36
N LYS A 267 -7.90 21.47 -6.35
CA LYS A 267 -7.27 21.37 -5.02
C LYS A 267 -5.84 20.82 -5.12
N ALA A 268 -5.64 19.74 -5.87
CA ALA A 268 -4.32 19.13 -6.04
C ALA A 268 -3.35 20.03 -6.82
N ILE A 269 -3.82 20.76 -7.84
CA ILE A 269 -3.00 21.78 -8.53
C ILE A 269 -2.56 22.87 -7.54
N ARG A 270 -3.48 23.37 -6.72
CA ARG A 270 -3.18 24.39 -5.70
C ARG A 270 -2.14 23.90 -4.69
N LEU A 271 -2.32 22.68 -4.17
CA LEU A 271 -1.38 22.05 -3.24
C LEU A 271 0.01 21.82 -3.87
N SER A 272 0.06 21.41 -5.14
CA SER A 272 1.31 21.23 -5.89
C SER A 272 2.07 22.54 -6.02
N LYS A 273 1.38 23.62 -6.41
CA LYS A 273 1.96 24.97 -6.54
C LYS A 273 2.51 25.47 -5.19
N ALA A 274 1.75 25.30 -4.12
CA ALA A 274 2.18 25.67 -2.78
C ALA A 274 3.43 24.90 -2.33
N ALA A 275 3.51 23.60 -2.60
CA ALA A 275 4.68 22.78 -2.28
C ALA A 275 5.95 23.24 -3.03
N ILE A 276 5.83 23.58 -4.31
CA ILE A 276 6.93 24.10 -5.12
C ILE A 276 7.41 25.46 -4.59
N GLN A 277 6.46 26.37 -4.30
CA GLN A 277 6.78 27.69 -3.76
C GLN A 277 7.50 27.60 -2.41
N ASN A 278 7.01 26.76 -1.50
CA ASN A 278 7.63 26.55 -0.19
C ASN A 278 9.05 26.00 -0.34
N ARG A 279 9.28 25.05 -1.26
CA ARG A 279 10.63 24.51 -1.51
C ARG A 279 11.59 25.57 -2.05
N ALA A 280 11.13 26.41 -2.98
CA ALA A 280 11.93 27.51 -3.51
C ALA A 280 12.32 28.51 -2.40
N ILE A 281 11.38 28.85 -1.50
CA ILE A 281 11.64 29.72 -0.34
C ILE A 281 12.65 29.07 0.61
N SER A 282 12.48 27.79 0.96
CA SER A 282 13.44 27.07 1.83
C SER A 282 14.85 27.01 1.23
N GLN A 283 14.98 26.84 -0.08
CA GLN A 283 16.27 26.87 -0.78
C GLN A 283 16.91 28.27 -0.77
N LEU A 284 16.12 29.33 -0.88
CA LEU A 284 16.60 30.71 -0.77
C LEU A 284 17.07 31.06 0.66
N ILE A 285 16.38 30.56 1.70
CA ILE A 285 16.75 30.78 3.10
C ILE A 285 18.01 29.99 3.49
N SER A 286 18.16 28.76 2.99
CA SER A 286 19.36 27.94 3.24
C SER A 286 20.60 28.46 2.50
N SER A 287 20.43 29.06 1.32
CA SER A 287 21.54 29.71 0.61
C SER A 287 21.93 31.07 1.22
N SER A 288 20.99 31.85 1.75
CA SER A 288 21.28 33.14 2.40
C SER A 288 21.96 33.01 3.78
N SER A 289 21.65 31.95 4.54
CA SER A 289 22.31 31.63 5.81
C SER A 289 23.77 31.17 5.64
N LEU A 290 24.11 30.50 4.53
CA LEU A 290 25.50 30.19 4.17
C LEU A 290 26.30 31.45 3.82
N SER A 291 25.70 32.43 3.13
CA SER A 291 26.39 33.69 2.81
C SER A 291 26.67 34.60 4.01
N GLN A 292 25.85 34.57 5.06
CA GLN A 292 26.10 35.35 6.28
C GLN A 292 27.21 34.77 7.17
N SER A 293 27.57 33.50 6.98
CA SER A 293 28.68 32.86 7.72
C SER A 293 30.07 33.23 7.18
N PHE A 294 30.18 33.70 5.94
CA PHE A 294 31.46 34.13 5.36
C PHE A 294 31.84 35.59 5.72
N ASP A 295 30.86 36.47 5.93
CA ASP A 295 31.11 37.89 6.21
C ASP A 295 31.45 38.20 7.68
N GLN A 296 31.23 37.28 8.62
CA GLN A 296 31.62 37.49 10.03
C GLN A 296 33.05 37.05 10.34
N SER A 297 33.72 36.33 9.43
CA SER A 297 35.11 35.88 9.62
C SER A 297 36.17 36.93 9.23
N SER A 298 35.78 37.97 8.50
CA SER A 298 36.67 39.04 7.99
C SER A 298 36.70 40.30 8.86
N ALA A 299 35.86 40.42 9.90
CA ALA A 299 35.79 41.61 10.76
C ALA A 299 36.54 41.50 12.10
N ASN A 300 37.00 40.32 12.52
CA ASN A 300 37.58 40.12 13.86
C ASN A 300 39.11 39.96 13.91
N ASN A 301 39.84 40.21 12.82
CA ASN A 301 41.29 39.99 12.77
C ASN A 301 42.16 41.26 12.77
N SER A 302 41.64 42.40 13.25
CA SER A 302 42.41 43.66 13.31
C SER A 302 42.50 44.26 14.70
N MET A 303 42.76 43.48 15.76
CA MET A 303 43.32 44.05 17.00
C MET A 303 44.04 42.98 17.81
N SER A 304 45.37 43.00 17.73
CA SER A 304 46.35 42.68 18.80
C SER A 304 47.56 41.91 18.28
N ARG A 305 48.63 42.61 17.89
CA ARG A 305 50.00 42.10 18.05
C ARG A 305 50.92 43.23 18.50
N LYS A 306 51.03 43.35 19.83
CA LYS A 306 52.13 44.03 20.50
C LYS A 306 53.34 43.10 20.54
N ASN A 307 54.47 43.67 20.15
CA ASN A 307 55.87 43.32 20.41
C ASN A 307 56.14 42.18 21.39
N ASN A 308 56.91 41.18 20.94
CA ASN A 308 57.83 40.44 21.80
C ASN A 308 59.14 40.15 21.06
N LYS A 309 60.24 40.55 21.70
CA LYS A 309 61.64 40.30 21.31
C LYS A 309 61.97 38.81 21.44
N PRO A 310 62.89 38.26 20.61
CA PRO A 310 63.39 36.91 20.78
C PRO A 310 64.55 36.90 21.79
N SER A 311 64.53 35.91 22.69
CA SER A 311 65.71 35.50 23.44
C SER A 311 66.12 34.11 22.98
N GLU A 312 67.38 34.00 22.60
CA GLU A 312 68.07 32.76 22.25
C GLU A 312 68.24 31.86 23.48
N LYS A 313 68.14 30.54 23.26
CA LYS A 313 69.07 29.46 23.70
C LYS A 313 68.35 28.10 23.55
N ARG A 314 68.77 27.25 22.60
CA ARG A 314 69.80 26.19 22.68
C ARG A 314 69.38 24.97 23.53
N THR A 315 69.31 23.83 22.82
CA THR A 315 69.66 22.43 23.21
C THR A 315 68.88 21.80 24.37
N TYR A 316 68.41 20.55 24.34
CA TYR A 316 68.66 19.37 23.49
C TYR A 316 67.31 18.73 23.10
#